data_AF-A0AAW4JL18-F1
#
_entry.id   AF-A0AAW4JL18-F1
#
_cell.length_a   1.000
_cell.length_b   1.000
_cell.length_c   1.000
_cell.angle_alpha   90.00
_cell.angle_beta   90.00
_cell.angle_gamma   90.00
#
_symmetry.space_group_name_H-M   'P 1'
#
loop_
_entity.id
_entity.type
_entity.pdbx_description
1 polymer ?
#
loop_
_entity_poly.entity_id
_entity_poly.type
_entity_poly.pdbx_seq_one_letter_code
_entity_poly.pdbx_strand_id
1 'polypeptide(L)'
;MRDDRAARRHREATARLHGDGRDGPLIGAPRRPAPRPPRHFTVHLGFVAADPAVAREHAVAYAEALGLLRPELALDAAALSPADAWHRAERLFCDSVGPDGERCADVAGHPGFHHAPGPGGLGWGDGD
;
A
#
# COMPACT_ATOMS: atom_id res chain seq x y z
N MET A 1 -6.05 -9.05 -48.03
CA MET A 1 -7.02 -8.19 -47.32
C MET A 1 -6.27 -6.92 -46.91
N ARG A 2 -6.34 -5.85 -47.72
CA ARG A 2 -5.56 -4.61 -47.51
C ARG A 2 -6.31 -3.69 -46.53
N ASP A 3 -5.53 -2.93 -45.77
CA ASP A 3 -5.85 -2.33 -44.47
C ASP A 3 -6.57 -0.96 -44.59
N ASP A 4 -7.91 -0.97 -44.46
CA ASP A 4 -8.77 0.22 -44.50
C ASP A 4 -8.74 1.07 -43.21
N ARG A 5 -7.93 0.67 -42.21
CA ARG A 5 -7.90 1.30 -40.88
C ARG A 5 -7.08 2.58 -40.84
N ALA A 6 -6.09 2.73 -41.73
CA ALA A 6 -5.23 3.90 -41.82
C ALA A 6 -5.96 5.13 -42.41
N ALA A 7 -6.84 4.92 -43.39
CA ALA A 7 -7.58 6.00 -44.06
C ALA A 7 -8.64 6.67 -43.15
N ARG A 8 -9.16 5.94 -42.16
CA ARG A 8 -10.13 6.49 -41.19
C ARG A 8 -9.47 7.41 -40.17
N ARG A 9 -8.27 7.06 -39.70
CA ARG A 9 -7.48 7.88 -38.76
C ARG A 9 -7.07 9.21 -39.37
N HIS A 10 -6.77 9.22 -40.67
CA HIS A 10 -6.37 10.45 -41.36
C HIS A 10 -7.54 11.45 -41.48
N ARG A 11 -8.78 10.97 -41.66
CA ARG A 11 -9.98 11.81 -41.73
C ARG A 11 -10.41 12.34 -40.36
N GLU A 12 -10.24 11.56 -39.29
CA GLU A 12 -10.50 12.02 -37.91
C GLU A 12 -9.47 13.08 -37.46
N ALA A 13 -8.22 12.98 -37.95
CA ALA A 13 -7.19 13.99 -37.67
C ALA A 13 -7.44 15.32 -38.40
N THR A 14 -7.91 15.30 -39.65
CA THR A 14 -8.24 16.53 -40.39
C THR A 14 -9.52 17.21 -39.91
N ALA A 15 -10.51 16.44 -39.44
CA ALA A 15 -11.73 16.99 -38.84
C ALA A 15 -11.46 17.77 -37.53
N ARG A 16 -10.45 17.37 -36.74
CA ARG A 16 -10.03 18.10 -35.53
C ARG A 16 -9.27 19.38 -35.82
N LEU A 17 -8.78 19.57 -37.05
CA LEU A 17 -8.02 20.75 -37.47
C LEU A 17 -8.90 21.82 -38.12
N HIS A 18 -10.19 21.57 -38.36
CA HIS A 18 -11.13 22.54 -38.96
C HIS A 18 -12.26 22.95 -38.01
N GLY A 19 -12.09 22.71 -36.71
CA GLY A 19 -12.99 23.19 -35.67
C GLY A 19 -12.81 24.69 -35.42
N ASP A 20 -13.63 25.47 -36.13
CA ASP A 20 -14.27 26.71 -35.73
C ASP A 20 -13.43 27.78 -35.01
N GLY A 21 -13.19 28.88 -35.72
CA GLY A 21 -12.63 30.10 -35.18
C GLY A 21 -13.55 30.72 -34.12
N ARG A 22 -13.15 30.60 -32.86
CA ARG A 22 -13.46 31.58 -31.82
C ARG A 22 -12.17 31.92 -31.10
N ASP A 23 -11.86 33.21 -31.08
CA ASP A 23 -10.89 33.84 -30.17
C ASP A 23 -11.26 33.49 -28.73
N GLY A 24 -10.79 32.33 -28.27
CA GLY A 24 -10.78 31.93 -26.87
C GLY A 24 -9.51 32.51 -26.23
N PRO A 25 -9.56 33.00 -24.98
CA PRO A 25 -8.39 33.56 -24.32
C PRO A 25 -7.22 32.57 -24.34
N LEU A 26 -6.05 33.00 -24.82
CA LEU A 26 -4.80 32.22 -24.86
C LEU A 26 -4.25 31.90 -23.47
N ILE A 27 -4.94 32.32 -22.42
CA ILE A 27 -4.67 31.98 -21.02
C ILE A 27 -5.75 30.98 -20.60
N GLY A 28 -5.44 29.69 -20.74
CA GLY A 28 -6.26 28.65 -20.14
C GLY A 28 -6.37 28.90 -18.63
N ALA A 29 -7.57 28.70 -18.07
CA ALA A 29 -7.81 28.86 -16.64
C ALA A 29 -6.70 28.14 -15.84
N PRO A 30 -6.19 28.74 -14.74
CA PRO A 30 -5.11 28.13 -13.98
C PRO A 30 -5.50 26.71 -13.61
N ARG A 31 -4.74 25.73 -14.10
CA ARG A 31 -4.95 24.33 -13.73
C ARG A 31 -4.84 24.28 -12.21
N ARG A 32 -5.96 24.05 -11.52
CA ARG A 32 -5.92 23.72 -10.10
C ARG A 32 -4.95 22.55 -9.97
N PRO A 33 -3.90 22.64 -9.13
CA PRO A 33 -3.02 21.52 -8.91
C PRO A 33 -3.88 20.32 -8.53
N ALA A 34 -3.74 19.23 -9.28
CA ALA A 34 -4.44 18.00 -8.95
C ALA A 34 -4.10 17.62 -7.50
N PRO A 35 -5.06 17.13 -6.71
CA PRO A 35 -4.78 16.69 -5.35
C PRO A 35 -3.64 15.69 -5.39
N ARG A 36 -2.61 15.95 -4.58
CA ARG A 36 -1.41 15.11 -4.56
C ARG A 36 -1.80 13.75 -3.96
N PRO A 37 -1.35 12.63 -4.54
CA PRO A 37 -1.65 11.32 -3.95
C PRO A 37 -1.13 11.25 -2.52
N PRO A 38 -1.80 10.46 -1.64
CA PRO A 38 -1.34 10.23 -0.29
C PRO A 38 0.13 9.81 -0.27
N ARG A 39 0.88 10.32 0.71
CA ARG A 39 2.25 9.87 0.98
C ARG A 39 2.27 9.12 2.29
N HIS A 40 2.94 7.97 2.27
CA HIS A 40 3.26 7.24 3.48
C HIS A 40 4.55 7.80 4.06
N PHE A 41 4.59 7.90 5.39
CA PHE A 41 5.75 8.30 6.16
C PHE A 41 5.97 7.24 7.24
N THR A 42 7.22 6.93 7.55
CA THR A 42 7.59 5.95 8.57
C THR A 42 8.23 6.65 9.76
N VAL A 43 7.94 6.14 10.96
CA VAL A 43 8.63 6.52 12.19
C VAL A 43 9.45 5.32 12.67
N HIS A 44 10.69 5.58 13.10
CA HIS A 44 11.57 4.53 13.62
C HIS A 44 11.68 4.71 15.14
N LEU A 45 11.39 3.65 15.89
CA LEU A 45 11.46 3.62 17.35
C LEU A 45 12.62 2.72 17.77
N GLY A 46 13.65 3.29 18.39
CA GLY A 46 14.76 2.55 18.96
C GLY A 46 14.47 2.13 20.40
N PHE A 47 14.78 0.89 20.75
CA PHE A 47 14.66 0.37 22.11
C PHE A 47 15.75 -0.65 22.38
N VAL A 48 15.99 -0.94 23.66
CA VAL A 48 16.98 -1.94 24.10
C VAL A 48 16.27 -3.26 24.39
N ALA A 49 16.88 -4.36 23.98
CA ALA A 49 16.46 -5.71 24.30
C ALA A 49 17.70 -6.56 24.61
N ALA A 50 17.52 -7.64 25.37
CA ALA A 50 18.61 -8.53 25.74
C ALA A 50 19.14 -9.32 24.53
N ASP A 51 18.25 -9.72 23.63
CA ASP A 51 18.54 -10.53 22.44
C ASP A 51 17.46 -10.30 21.34
N PRO A 52 17.65 -10.87 20.13
CA PRO A 52 16.71 -10.69 19.03
C PRO A 52 15.30 -11.24 19.27
N ALA A 53 15.15 -12.32 20.05
CA ALA A 53 13.84 -12.90 20.33
C ALA A 53 13.02 -11.96 21.23
N VAL A 54 13.64 -11.47 22.31
CA VAL A 54 13.05 -10.46 23.19
C VAL A 54 12.77 -9.15 22.42
N ALA A 55 13.65 -8.78 21.49
CA ALA A 55 13.43 -7.60 20.65
C ALA A 55 12.16 -7.74 19.81
N ARG A 56 11.92 -8.93 19.25
CA ARG A 56 10.74 -9.23 18.44
C ARG A 56 9.45 -9.21 19.28
N GLU A 57 9.47 -9.83 20.45
CA GLU A 57 8.33 -9.80 21.39
C GLU A 57 7.94 -8.37 21.76
N HIS A 58 8.92 -7.54 22.17
CA HIS A 58 8.68 -6.12 22.47
C HIS A 58 8.15 -5.36 21.26
N ALA A 59 8.71 -5.59 20.07
CA ALA A 59 8.29 -4.90 18.86
C ALA A 59 6.83 -5.19 18.50
N VAL A 60 6.39 -6.45 18.62
CA VAL A 60 4.97 -6.83 18.42
C VAL A 60 4.09 -6.11 19.44
N ALA A 61 4.42 -6.20 20.73
CA ALA A 61 3.63 -5.57 21.79
C ALA A 61 3.53 -4.04 21.61
N TYR A 62 4.61 -3.37 21.20
CA TYR A 62 4.59 -1.94 20.91
C TYR A 62 3.73 -1.62 19.68
N ALA A 63 3.82 -2.40 18.61
CA ALA A 63 3.01 -2.20 17.42
C ALA A 63 1.53 -2.32 17.76
N GLU A 64 1.12 -3.39 18.45
CA GLU A 64 -0.28 -3.60 18.88
C GLU A 64 -0.77 -2.45 19.78
N ALA A 65 0.00 -2.08 20.80
CA ALA A 65 -0.36 -0.99 21.70
C ALA A 65 -0.52 0.35 20.95
N LEU A 66 0.39 0.65 20.01
CA LEU A 66 0.31 1.85 19.20
C LEU A 66 -0.90 1.84 18.26
N GLY A 67 -1.24 0.70 17.66
CA GLY A 67 -2.41 0.58 16.80
C GLY A 67 -3.72 0.76 17.56
N LEU A 68 -3.81 0.26 18.80
CA LEU A 68 -4.95 0.50 19.68
C LEU A 68 -5.10 1.98 20.05
N LEU A 69 -3.99 2.66 20.33
CA LEU A 69 -4.00 4.07 20.71
C LEU A 69 -4.21 5.01 19.52
N ARG A 70 -3.75 4.61 18.32
CA ARG A 70 -3.69 5.43 17.11
C ARG A 70 -4.15 4.60 15.89
N PRO A 71 -5.45 4.57 15.59
CA PRO A 71 -6.00 3.76 14.50
C PRO A 71 -5.55 4.21 13.11
N GLU A 72 -4.90 5.37 12.98
CA GLU A 72 -4.30 5.82 11.72
C GLU A 72 -3.00 5.08 11.36
N LEU A 73 -2.40 4.34 12.30
CA LEU A 73 -1.17 3.61 12.09
C LEU A 73 -1.43 2.28 11.36
N ALA A 74 -0.74 2.09 10.24
CA ALA A 74 -0.76 0.87 9.45
C ALA A 74 0.11 -0.21 10.12
N LEU A 75 -0.52 -1.07 10.94
CA LEU A 75 0.19 -2.14 11.67
C LEU A 75 0.81 -3.19 10.74
N ASP A 76 0.18 -3.46 9.61
CA ASP A 76 0.67 -4.35 8.55
C ASP A 76 2.03 -3.90 7.98
N ALA A 77 2.36 -2.61 8.09
CA ALA A 77 3.65 -2.04 7.68
C ALA A 77 4.72 -2.05 8.80
N ALA A 78 4.40 -2.54 10.00
CA ALA A 78 5.35 -2.57 11.11
C ALA A 78 6.47 -3.59 10.88
N ALA A 79 7.70 -3.15 11.11
CA ALA A 79 8.91 -3.96 10.89
C ALA A 79 9.95 -3.73 11.98
N LEU A 80 10.78 -4.74 12.22
CA LEU A 80 11.90 -4.71 13.17
C LEU A 80 13.22 -4.90 12.45
N SER A 81 14.22 -4.12 12.82
CA SER A 81 15.60 -4.27 12.38
C SER A 81 16.56 -3.99 13.55
N PRO A 82 17.79 -4.54 13.51
CA PRO A 82 18.89 -3.98 14.29
C PRO A 82 19.09 -2.50 13.95
N ALA A 83 19.44 -1.67 14.94
CA ALA A 83 19.53 -0.21 14.78
C ALA A 83 20.59 0.23 13.75
N ASP A 84 21.65 -0.56 13.60
CA ASP A 84 22.74 -0.36 12.64
C ASP A 84 22.48 -1.02 11.28
N ALA A 85 21.38 -1.78 11.13
CA ALA A 85 21.08 -2.57 9.94
C ALA A 85 19.62 -2.45 9.49
N TRP A 86 19.12 -1.22 9.35
CA TRP A 86 17.75 -0.93 8.89
C TRP A 86 17.34 -1.62 7.57
N HIS A 87 18.30 -1.86 6.68
CA HIS A 87 18.09 -2.59 5.42
C HIS A 87 17.70 -4.07 5.62
N ARG A 88 17.81 -4.60 6.85
CA ARG A 88 17.40 -5.96 7.25
C ARG A 88 16.08 -5.96 8.00
N ALA A 89 15.24 -4.95 7.81
CA ALA A 89 13.95 -4.89 8.46
C ALA A 89 13.06 -6.08 8.07
N GLU A 90 12.57 -6.79 9.07
CA GLU A 90 11.67 -7.92 8.95
C GLU A 90 10.27 -7.51 9.39
N ARG A 91 9.25 -7.98 8.66
CA ARG A 91 7.86 -7.67 8.96
C ARG A 91 7.42 -8.35 10.26
N LEU A 92 6.66 -7.64 11.09
CA LEU A 92 6.16 -8.17 12.35
C LEU A 92 4.91 -9.04 12.18
N PHE A 93 4.05 -8.70 11.22
CA PHE A 93 2.77 -9.38 10.98
C PHE A 93 2.76 -10.13 9.66
N CYS A 94 1.97 -11.19 9.60
CA CYS A 94 1.92 -12.13 8.49
C CYS A 94 1.50 -11.46 7.19
N ASP A 95 0.34 -10.79 7.18
CA ASP A 95 -0.18 -10.03 6.04
C ASP A 95 -0.36 -10.84 4.74
N SER A 96 -0.40 -12.18 4.86
CA SER A 96 -0.95 -13.04 3.82
C SER A 96 -2.33 -12.52 3.43
N VAL A 97 -2.59 -12.40 2.13
CA VAL A 97 -3.87 -11.89 1.62
C VAL A 97 -4.87 -13.04 1.51
N GLY A 98 -6.03 -12.85 2.12
CA GLY A 98 -7.16 -13.77 2.07
C GLY A 98 -7.99 -13.65 0.78
N PRO A 99 -8.95 -14.56 0.59
CA PRO A 99 -9.78 -14.63 -0.62
C PRO A 99 -10.60 -13.36 -0.89
N ASP A 100 -11.02 -12.64 0.14
CA ASP A 100 -11.82 -11.41 0.02
C ASP A 100 -10.97 -10.13 0.15
N GLY A 101 -9.64 -10.26 0.11
CA GLY A 101 -8.69 -9.14 0.19
C GLY A 101 -8.37 -8.68 1.61
N GLU A 102 -8.88 -9.36 2.63
CA GLU A 102 -8.44 -9.26 4.01
C GLU A 102 -6.96 -9.66 4.15
N ARG A 103 -6.32 -9.22 5.22
CA ARG A 103 -4.91 -9.49 5.51
C ARG A 103 -4.78 -10.21 6.82
N CYS A 104 -3.93 -11.25 6.86
CA CYS A 104 -3.72 -12.03 8.07
C CYS A 104 -3.21 -11.13 9.21
N ALA A 105 -3.92 -11.15 10.33
CA ALA A 105 -3.61 -10.32 11.50
C ALA A 105 -2.60 -10.96 12.46
N ASP A 106 -2.25 -12.24 12.26
CA ASP A 106 -1.31 -12.96 13.11
C ASP A 106 0.14 -12.50 12.92
N VAL A 107 0.99 -12.82 13.90
CA VAL A 107 2.43 -12.53 13.87
C VAL A 107 3.10 -13.29 12.72
N ALA A 108 4.05 -12.66 12.04
CA ALA A 108 4.77 -13.29 10.93
C ALA A 108 5.41 -14.63 11.37
N GLY A 109 5.30 -15.66 10.53
CA GLY A 109 5.80 -17.01 10.85
C GLY A 109 4.93 -17.78 11.85
N HIS A 110 3.68 -17.36 12.08
CA HIS A 110 2.72 -18.16 12.84
C HIS A 110 2.45 -19.50 12.12
N PRO A 111 2.29 -20.61 12.87
CA PRO A 111 1.85 -21.87 12.28
C PRO A 111 0.34 -21.84 11.99
N GLY A 112 -0.13 -22.80 11.19
CA GLY A 112 -1.56 -23.03 11.00
C GLY A 112 -2.24 -22.02 10.08
N PHE A 113 -3.57 -21.97 10.16
CA PHE A 113 -4.41 -21.13 9.31
C PHE A 113 -4.12 -19.64 9.50
N HIS A 114 -4.28 -18.87 8.44
CA HIS A 114 -4.31 -17.41 8.49
C HIS A 114 -5.68 -16.93 8.96
N HIS A 115 -5.73 -15.87 9.76
CA HIS A 115 -6.98 -15.33 10.29
C HIS A 115 -7.16 -13.86 9.95
N ALA A 116 -8.39 -13.51 9.56
CA ALA A 116 -8.79 -12.11 9.43
C ALA A 116 -8.74 -11.42 10.80
N PRO A 117 -8.49 -10.10 10.86
CA PRO A 117 -8.53 -9.36 12.11
C PRO A 117 -9.91 -9.42 12.77
N GLY A 118 -9.92 -9.53 14.11
CA GLY A 118 -11.11 -9.46 14.95
C GLY A 118 -11.62 -10.82 15.46
N PRO A 119 -12.49 -10.82 16.49
CA PRO A 119 -13.03 -12.06 17.05
C PRO A 119 -13.83 -12.86 16.01
N GLY A 120 -13.47 -14.13 15.82
CA GLY A 120 -14.14 -15.00 14.84
C GLY A 120 -13.80 -14.67 13.38
N GLY A 121 -12.67 -14.03 13.12
CA GLY A 121 -12.17 -13.78 11.77
C GLY A 121 -12.12 -15.04 10.92
N LEU A 122 -12.43 -14.89 9.62
CA LEU A 122 -12.40 -16.00 8.66
C LEU A 122 -10.97 -16.58 8.59
N GLY A 123 -10.89 -17.90 8.55
CA GLY A 123 -9.64 -18.65 8.41
C GLY A 123 -9.39 -19.04 6.95
N TRP A 124 -8.14 -18.99 6.49
CA TRP A 124 -7.75 -19.49 5.16
C TRP A 124 -6.33 -20.09 5.14
N GLY A 125 -5.99 -20.77 4.03
CA GLY A 125 -4.73 -21.47 3.84
C GLY A 125 -4.75 -22.89 4.38
N ASP A 126 -3.65 -23.64 4.20
CA ASP A 126 -3.58 -25.07 4.53
C ASP A 126 -2.82 -25.38 5.84
N GLY A 127 -2.28 -24.35 6.51
CA GLY A 127 -1.74 -24.46 7.87
C GLY A 127 -0.52 -25.37 8.06
N ASP A 128 0.44 -25.32 7.12
CA ASP A 128 1.73 -26.01 7.21
C ASP A 128 2.78 -25.28 8.08
#